data_AF-L9W6B2-F1
#
_entry.id   AF-L9W6B2-F1
#
_cell.length_a   1.000
_cell.length_b   1.000
_cell.length_c   1.000
_cell.angle_alpha   90.00
_cell.angle_beta   90.00
_cell.angle_gamma   90.00
#
_symmetry.space_group_name_H-M   'P 1'
#
loop_
_entity.id
_entity.type
_entity.pdbx_description
1 polymer ?
#
loop_
_entity_poly.entity_id
_entity_poly.type
_entity_poly.pdbx_seq_one_letter_code
_entity_poly.pdbx_strand_id
1 'polypeptide(L)'
;MTTDQPQSDGAPSETYSEFETRVKRIANVSNAAGILQWDQEVVMPDEGTPARAQQLSTLSSISHELLTADETGALLEELESATLSDEQAAVVREVRRRYDRETSVPQELVEEISETTANAHPKWKQAKENDDFEAFAPTLEKLVELKREYATHIDPDADPYEVLFSDYEPYIDLETAEGVLERLRDELVPLIDAIGDSDAALETDAFAGTFEDDDQEALARDVLDSLGYNWNRGRLDTAPHPFSSGTQFDARVTTRFEEDDLLGSITSTIHEFGHANYTLGLPDEGYGTPLGEARDLSVHESQSRLWENHIGRSRPFWEQFLPVARERFPSLEGVTPEAAYEAANQVHDDNLIRVEADELTYHLHIVIRFEIERDLISGDLAVEDVPEVWNDKYEEYLGVRPETDAEGCLQDIHWSHGSFGYFPTYSLGSVLAAQLYAAAEADLGDLDSDIREGNLDDLNGWLREQIHQHGKQYTTQALIERATGEELTADHFLEYVETKYGELYDLEA
;
A
#
# COMPACT_ATOMS: atom_id res chain seq x y z
N MET A 1 -41.39 -31.79 13.22
CA MET A 1 -40.16 -31.07 13.58
C MET A 1 -39.91 -30.14 12.42
N THR A 2 -40.40 -28.93 12.55
CA THR A 2 -40.27 -27.85 11.57
C THR A 2 -39.01 -27.12 11.99
N THR A 3 -37.95 -27.23 11.21
CA THR A 3 -36.73 -26.45 11.39
C THR A 3 -36.98 -25.06 10.81
N ASP A 4 -36.94 -24.05 11.67
CA ASP A 4 -36.89 -22.64 11.31
C ASP A 4 -35.74 -22.39 10.33
N GLN A 5 -36.08 -21.86 9.15
CA GLN A 5 -35.16 -21.06 8.36
C GLN A 5 -35.39 -19.60 8.79
N PRO A 6 -34.34 -18.80 9.09
CA PRO A 6 -34.52 -17.37 9.16
C PRO A 6 -34.74 -16.85 7.72
N GLN A 7 -35.96 -16.38 7.46
CA GLN A 7 -36.25 -15.46 6.36
C GLN A 7 -35.77 -14.06 6.77
N SER A 8 -34.87 -13.44 6.00
CA SER A 8 -34.79 -11.98 5.94
C SER A 8 -34.17 -11.44 4.65
N ASP A 9 -34.67 -11.86 3.48
CA ASP A 9 -34.55 -11.07 2.24
C ASP A 9 -35.77 -10.14 2.13
N GLY A 10 -35.88 -9.20 3.07
CA GLY A 10 -36.81 -8.07 2.96
C GLY A 10 -36.17 -6.98 2.11
N ALA A 11 -36.97 -6.26 1.31
CA ALA A 11 -36.48 -5.04 0.67
C ALA A 11 -35.89 -4.08 1.74
N PRO A 12 -34.79 -3.36 1.43
CA PRO A 12 -34.21 -2.40 2.36
C PRO A 12 -35.26 -1.40 2.85
N SER A 13 -35.08 -0.89 4.07
CA SER A 13 -35.93 0.19 4.56
C SER A 13 -35.85 1.39 3.61
N GLU A 14 -36.90 2.22 3.61
CA GLU A 14 -36.91 3.46 2.81
C GLU A 14 -35.71 4.34 3.18
N THR A 15 -35.42 4.46 4.48
CA THR A 15 -34.26 5.16 5.05
C THR A 15 -32.92 4.61 4.54
N TYR A 16 -32.73 3.28 4.54
CA TYR A 16 -31.49 2.70 4.03
C TYR A 16 -31.34 2.93 2.52
N SER A 17 -32.43 2.84 1.77
CA SER A 17 -32.41 3.09 0.32
C SER A 17 -32.01 4.53 -0.01
N GLU A 18 -32.49 5.50 0.80
CA GLU A 18 -32.11 6.91 0.70
C GLU A 18 -30.64 7.13 1.05
N PHE A 19 -30.18 6.53 2.15
CA PHE A 19 -28.78 6.55 2.57
C PHE A 19 -27.85 5.94 1.51
N GLU A 20 -28.15 4.75 1.00
CA GLU A 20 -27.37 4.09 -0.03
C GLU A 20 -27.30 4.94 -1.32
N THR A 21 -28.41 5.58 -1.71
CA THR A 21 -28.44 6.51 -2.85
C THR A 21 -27.47 7.67 -2.65
N ARG A 22 -27.39 8.20 -1.42
CA ARG A 22 -26.48 9.28 -1.06
C ARG A 22 -25.03 8.83 -1.06
N VAL A 23 -24.72 7.67 -0.46
CA VAL A 23 -23.38 7.07 -0.44
C VAL A 23 -22.88 6.83 -1.87
N LYS A 24 -23.73 6.28 -2.75
CA LYS A 24 -23.42 6.11 -4.17
C LYS A 24 -23.12 7.43 -4.87
N ARG A 25 -23.81 8.50 -4.51
CA ARG A 25 -23.52 9.83 -5.08
C ARG A 25 -22.15 10.35 -4.64
N ILE A 26 -21.81 10.23 -3.36
CA ILE A 26 -20.50 10.61 -2.82
C ILE A 26 -19.40 9.82 -3.53
N ALA A 27 -19.53 8.49 -3.57
CA ALA A 27 -18.55 7.61 -4.22
C ALA A 27 -18.34 7.95 -5.70
N ASN A 28 -19.41 8.22 -6.46
CA ASN A 28 -19.28 8.58 -7.89
C ASN A 28 -18.58 9.93 -8.11
N VAL A 29 -18.73 10.90 -7.19
CA VAL A 29 -17.97 12.17 -7.25
C VAL A 29 -16.49 11.89 -7.01
N SER A 30 -16.16 11.07 -6.01
CA SER A 30 -14.78 10.67 -5.72
C SER A 30 -14.15 9.85 -6.88
N ASN A 31 -14.89 8.90 -7.45
CA ASN A 31 -14.41 8.11 -8.61
C ASN A 31 -14.14 8.99 -9.84
N ALA A 32 -14.96 10.02 -10.06
CA ALA A 32 -14.71 10.98 -11.14
C ALA A 32 -13.42 11.78 -10.88
N ALA A 33 -13.14 12.15 -9.63
CA ALA A 33 -11.88 12.78 -9.26
C ALA A 33 -10.69 11.83 -9.48
N GLY A 34 -10.83 10.55 -9.13
CA GLY A 34 -9.79 9.52 -9.35
C GLY A 34 -9.40 9.38 -10.82
N ILE A 35 -10.36 9.38 -11.75
CA ILE A 35 -10.03 9.37 -13.19
C ILE A 35 -9.33 10.66 -13.65
N LEU A 36 -9.67 11.82 -13.08
CA LEU A 36 -8.95 13.06 -13.36
C LEU A 36 -7.53 13.05 -12.77
N GLN A 37 -7.30 12.37 -11.64
CA GLN A 37 -5.95 12.17 -11.10
C GLN A 37 -5.15 11.23 -12.01
N TRP A 38 -5.72 10.10 -12.42
CA TRP A 38 -5.08 9.22 -13.40
C TRP A 38 -4.69 9.99 -14.68
N ASP A 39 -5.60 10.79 -15.23
CA ASP A 39 -5.31 11.56 -16.44
C ASP A 39 -4.16 12.55 -16.22
N GLN A 40 -4.11 13.17 -15.03
CA GLN A 40 -3.08 14.14 -14.64
C GLN A 40 -1.67 13.51 -14.68
N GLU A 41 -1.55 12.29 -14.18
CA GLU A 41 -0.26 11.61 -14.03
C GLU A 41 0.20 10.88 -15.30
N VAL A 42 -0.71 10.59 -16.24
CA VAL A 42 -0.41 9.72 -17.40
C VAL A 42 -0.42 10.44 -18.75
N VAL A 43 -1.48 11.21 -19.06
CA VAL A 43 -1.69 11.73 -20.44
C VAL A 43 -1.94 13.23 -20.53
N MET A 44 -2.17 13.92 -19.41
CA MET A 44 -2.49 15.34 -19.37
C MET A 44 -1.28 16.18 -19.84
N PRO A 45 -1.47 17.20 -20.71
CA PRO A 45 -0.42 18.15 -21.02
C PRO A 45 0.00 18.99 -19.81
N ASP A 46 1.30 19.31 -19.68
CA ASP A 46 1.89 20.04 -18.54
C ASP A 46 1.14 21.33 -18.16
N GLU A 47 0.76 22.15 -19.15
CA GLU A 47 0.05 23.42 -18.94
C GLU A 47 -1.42 23.25 -18.48
N GLY A 48 -1.92 22.01 -18.39
CA GLY A 48 -3.27 21.68 -17.91
C GLY A 48 -3.43 21.81 -16.40
N THR A 49 -2.33 21.79 -15.64
CA THR A 49 -2.30 21.77 -14.16
C THR A 49 -3.21 22.81 -13.49
N PRO A 50 -3.23 24.11 -13.90
CA PRO A 50 -4.07 25.11 -13.23
C PRO A 50 -5.58 24.85 -13.35
N ALA A 51 -6.02 24.23 -14.45
CA ALA A 51 -7.42 23.87 -14.66
C ALA A 51 -7.75 22.55 -13.95
N ARG A 52 -6.86 21.56 -14.00
CA ARG A 52 -7.01 20.28 -13.31
C ARG A 52 -7.12 20.44 -11.80
N ALA A 53 -6.27 21.28 -11.20
CA ALA A 53 -6.34 21.60 -9.78
C ALA A 53 -7.72 22.17 -9.36
N GLN A 54 -8.30 23.07 -10.17
CA GLN A 54 -9.64 23.61 -9.90
C GLN A 54 -10.74 22.55 -10.03
N GLN A 55 -10.64 21.64 -11.00
CA GLN A 55 -11.58 20.53 -11.17
C GLN A 55 -11.55 19.58 -9.97
N LEU A 56 -10.35 19.15 -9.56
CA LEU A 56 -10.15 18.26 -8.42
C LEU A 56 -10.62 18.91 -7.11
N SER A 57 -10.25 20.18 -6.88
CA SER A 57 -10.72 20.95 -5.73
C SER A 57 -12.25 21.03 -5.68
N THR A 58 -12.91 21.32 -6.81
CA THR A 58 -14.38 21.38 -6.88
C THR A 58 -15.02 20.03 -6.53
N LEU A 59 -14.50 18.93 -7.08
CA LEU A 59 -15.04 17.59 -6.81
C LEU A 59 -14.81 17.16 -5.36
N SER A 60 -13.63 17.45 -4.80
CA SER A 60 -13.33 17.22 -3.39
C SER A 60 -14.29 17.99 -2.48
N SER A 61 -14.52 19.28 -2.73
CA SER A 61 -15.49 20.08 -1.97
C SER A 61 -16.90 19.53 -2.06
N ILE A 62 -17.37 19.12 -3.25
CA ILE A 62 -18.70 18.53 -3.41
C ILE A 62 -18.82 17.21 -2.63
N SER A 63 -17.78 16.37 -2.67
CA SER A 63 -17.77 15.09 -1.94
C SER A 63 -17.84 15.33 -0.43
N HIS A 64 -17.01 16.25 0.08
CA HIS A 64 -17.02 16.64 1.49
C HIS A 64 -18.37 17.24 1.92
N GLU A 65 -18.91 18.22 1.18
CA GLU A 65 -20.23 18.82 1.46
C GLU A 65 -21.35 17.76 1.51
N LEU A 66 -21.32 16.78 0.61
CA LEU A 66 -22.31 15.70 0.60
C LEU A 66 -22.15 14.79 1.82
N LEU A 67 -20.92 14.44 2.19
CA LEU A 67 -20.64 13.60 3.35
C LEU A 67 -21.07 14.31 4.64
N THR A 68 -20.61 15.54 4.88
CA THR A 68 -20.78 16.25 6.17
C THR A 68 -22.14 16.95 6.35
N ALA A 69 -23.03 16.91 5.36
CA ALA A 69 -24.35 17.51 5.48
C ALA A 69 -25.20 16.93 6.64
N ASP A 70 -26.03 17.77 7.25
CA ASP A 70 -27.00 17.41 8.29
C ASP A 70 -27.89 16.21 7.89
N GLU A 71 -28.25 16.13 6.60
CA GLU A 71 -29.05 15.03 6.05
C GLU A 71 -28.33 13.68 6.14
N THR A 72 -27.00 13.64 5.91
CA THR A 72 -26.20 12.41 6.09
C THR A 72 -26.22 12.00 7.56
N GLY A 73 -25.98 12.96 8.46
CA GLY A 73 -25.98 12.71 9.90
C GLY A 73 -27.31 12.15 10.39
N ALA A 74 -28.43 12.75 9.97
CA ALA A 74 -29.77 12.29 10.33
C ALA A 74 -30.07 10.87 9.83
N LEU A 75 -29.66 10.54 8.59
CA LEU A 75 -29.82 9.18 8.05
C LEU A 75 -28.99 8.16 8.86
N LEU A 76 -27.74 8.49 9.18
CA LEU A 76 -26.87 7.62 9.97
C LEU A 76 -27.44 7.39 11.39
N GLU A 77 -27.91 8.45 12.06
CA GLU A 77 -28.54 8.36 13.38
C GLU A 77 -29.79 7.46 13.39
N GLU A 78 -30.64 7.55 12.35
CA GLU A 78 -31.81 6.69 12.25
C GLU A 78 -31.42 5.22 12.04
N LEU A 79 -30.41 4.98 11.20
CA LEU A 79 -29.94 3.64 10.85
C LEU A 79 -29.20 2.92 11.99
N GLU A 80 -28.60 3.64 12.94
CA GLU A 80 -27.97 3.05 14.13
C GLU A 80 -28.93 2.20 14.98
N SER A 81 -30.21 2.56 14.97
CA SER A 81 -31.26 1.83 15.70
C SER A 81 -32.06 0.86 14.84
N ALA A 82 -31.78 0.82 13.54
CA ALA A 82 -32.49 0.00 12.57
C ALA A 82 -32.02 -1.46 12.60
N THR A 83 -32.88 -2.37 12.17
CA THR A 83 -32.48 -3.75 11.86
C THR A 83 -31.91 -3.77 10.44
N LEU A 84 -30.60 -4.00 10.34
CA LEU A 84 -29.83 -4.03 9.10
C LEU A 84 -29.31 -5.45 8.83
N SER A 85 -29.07 -5.79 7.56
CA SER A 85 -28.21 -6.94 7.23
C SER A 85 -26.75 -6.64 7.61
N ASP A 86 -25.91 -7.66 7.66
CA ASP A 86 -24.49 -7.49 8.00
C ASP A 86 -23.77 -6.56 7.01
N GLU A 87 -24.09 -6.67 5.72
CA GLU A 87 -23.55 -5.80 4.66
C GLU A 87 -24.02 -4.35 4.85
N GLN A 88 -25.32 -4.15 5.12
CA GLN A 88 -25.88 -2.82 5.36
C GLN A 88 -25.26 -2.17 6.60
N ALA A 89 -25.10 -2.94 7.67
CA ALA A 89 -24.45 -2.48 8.90
C ALA A 89 -22.99 -2.10 8.65
N ALA A 90 -22.26 -2.83 7.81
CA ALA A 90 -20.91 -2.48 7.41
C ALA A 90 -20.87 -1.16 6.63
N VAL A 91 -21.75 -0.96 5.63
CA VAL A 91 -21.85 0.32 4.90
C VAL A 91 -22.08 1.48 5.88
N VAL A 92 -23.02 1.32 6.81
CA VAL A 92 -23.32 2.35 7.82
C VAL A 92 -22.10 2.62 8.72
N ARG A 93 -21.42 1.58 9.22
CA ARG A 93 -20.21 1.70 10.05
C ARG A 93 -19.11 2.50 9.34
N GLU A 94 -18.81 2.17 8.09
CA GLU A 94 -17.72 2.80 7.33
C GLU A 94 -18.01 4.26 6.97
N VAL A 95 -19.28 4.60 6.69
CA VAL A 95 -19.69 5.97 6.40
C VAL A 95 -19.82 6.79 7.68
N ARG A 96 -20.31 6.19 8.77
CA ARG A 96 -20.34 6.81 10.11
C ARG A 96 -18.94 7.23 10.55
N ARG A 97 -17.95 6.33 10.46
CA ARG A 97 -16.55 6.64 10.80
C ARG A 97 -16.04 7.87 10.02
N ARG A 98 -16.24 7.87 8.70
CA ARG A 98 -15.86 8.99 7.83
C ARG A 98 -16.58 10.28 8.20
N TYR A 99 -17.90 10.21 8.43
CA TYR A 99 -18.72 11.35 8.83
C TYR A 99 -18.25 11.97 10.15
N ASP A 100 -18.02 11.15 11.16
CA ASP A 100 -17.65 11.62 12.50
C ASP A 100 -16.28 12.30 12.45
N ARG A 101 -15.28 11.73 11.77
CA ARG A 101 -13.96 12.36 11.61
C ARG A 101 -14.05 13.70 10.88
N GLU A 102 -14.70 13.72 9.71
CA GLU A 102 -14.78 14.91 8.85
C GLU A 102 -15.62 16.04 9.49
N THR A 103 -16.51 15.73 10.42
CA THR A 103 -17.31 16.74 11.15
C THR A 103 -16.68 17.19 12.47
N SER A 104 -15.70 16.46 12.99
CA SER A 104 -15.01 16.79 14.26
C SER A 104 -13.98 17.90 14.10
N VAL A 105 -13.45 18.08 12.89
CA VAL A 105 -12.36 19.03 12.60
C VAL A 105 -12.94 20.35 12.05
N PRO A 106 -12.61 21.51 12.66
CA PRO A 106 -13.06 22.81 12.16
C PRO A 106 -12.54 23.09 10.75
N GLN A 107 -13.38 23.68 9.91
CA GLN A 107 -13.00 24.07 8.55
C GLN A 107 -11.74 24.95 8.50
N GLU A 108 -11.59 25.88 9.45
CA GLU A 108 -10.40 26.76 9.54
C GLU A 108 -9.10 25.96 9.69
N LEU A 109 -9.11 24.87 10.48
CA LEU A 109 -7.96 24.01 10.67
C LEU A 109 -7.67 23.16 9.42
N VAL A 110 -8.70 22.65 8.76
CA VAL A 110 -8.55 21.92 7.48
C VAL A 110 -7.93 22.82 6.41
N GLU A 111 -8.38 24.08 6.33
CA GLU A 111 -7.82 25.09 5.41
C GLU A 111 -6.36 25.40 5.75
N GLU A 112 -6.01 25.57 7.03
CA GLU A 112 -4.64 25.85 7.47
C GLU A 112 -3.69 24.67 7.20
N ILE A 113 -4.13 23.43 7.43
CA ILE A 113 -3.37 22.22 7.07
C ILE A 113 -3.14 22.19 5.57
N SER A 114 -4.19 22.40 4.77
CA SER A 114 -4.11 22.36 3.30
C SER A 114 -3.18 23.44 2.74
N GLU A 115 -3.24 24.66 3.27
CA GLU A 115 -2.32 25.74 2.88
C GLU A 115 -0.87 25.41 3.29
N THR A 116 -0.68 24.85 4.49
CA THR A 116 0.66 24.53 5.00
C THR A 116 1.30 23.43 4.15
N THR A 117 0.60 22.34 3.84
CA THR A 117 1.13 21.24 3.02
C THR A 117 1.41 21.67 1.58
N ALA A 118 0.53 22.47 0.97
CA ALA A 118 0.75 23.02 -0.37
C ALA A 118 2.02 23.89 -0.47
N ASN A 119 2.34 24.63 0.61
CA ASN A 119 3.56 25.43 0.71
C ASN A 119 4.78 24.62 1.17
N ALA A 120 4.58 23.49 1.84
CA ALA A 120 5.64 22.64 2.34
C ALA A 120 6.33 21.85 1.22
N HIS A 121 5.58 21.31 0.26
CA HIS A 121 6.16 20.57 -0.86
C HIS A 121 7.28 21.32 -1.63
N PRO A 122 7.08 22.56 -2.13
CA PRO A 122 8.15 23.27 -2.84
C PRO A 122 9.33 23.66 -1.92
N LYS A 123 9.11 23.82 -0.61
CA LYS A 123 10.19 24.06 0.36
C LYS A 123 11.00 22.80 0.62
N TRP A 124 10.34 21.67 0.83
CA TRP A 124 10.97 20.36 0.98
C TRP A 124 11.81 20.03 -0.26
N LYS A 125 11.26 20.24 -1.46
CA LYS A 125 11.99 20.00 -2.71
C LYS A 125 13.29 20.83 -2.77
N GLN A 126 13.21 22.12 -2.43
CA GLN A 126 14.39 22.99 -2.36
C GLN A 126 15.36 22.57 -1.26
N ALA A 127 14.87 22.16 -0.08
CA ALA A 127 15.71 21.68 1.01
C ALA A 127 16.46 20.40 0.62
N LYS A 128 15.77 19.43 0.01
CA LYS A 128 16.37 18.19 -0.51
C LYS A 128 17.41 18.49 -1.59
N GLU A 129 17.09 19.37 -2.54
CA GLU A 129 18.03 19.77 -3.60
C GLU A 129 19.29 20.48 -3.07
N ASN A 130 19.21 21.15 -1.92
CA ASN A 130 20.31 21.93 -1.34
C ASN A 130 20.96 21.27 -0.12
N ASP A 131 20.53 20.08 0.29
CA ASP A 131 20.98 19.42 1.51
C ASP A 131 20.82 20.33 2.76
N ASP A 132 19.63 20.91 2.92
CA ASP A 132 19.36 21.95 3.92
C ASP A 132 18.08 21.66 4.73
N PHE A 133 18.17 20.71 5.67
CA PHE A 133 17.05 20.40 6.56
C PHE A 133 16.65 21.58 7.44
N GLU A 134 17.61 22.42 7.88
CA GLU A 134 17.32 23.61 8.69
C GLU A 134 16.33 24.56 8.01
N ALA A 135 16.39 24.69 6.67
CA ALA A 135 15.42 25.47 5.91
C ALA A 135 14.00 24.86 5.89
N PHE A 136 13.88 23.53 6.02
CA PHE A 136 12.59 22.82 6.06
C PHE A 136 12.02 22.69 7.49
N ALA A 137 12.87 22.59 8.51
CA ALA A 137 12.50 22.33 9.90
C ALA A 137 11.36 23.20 10.43
N PRO A 138 11.30 24.54 10.21
CA PRO A 138 10.17 25.36 10.69
C PRO A 138 8.84 24.99 10.04
N THR A 139 8.87 24.46 8.82
CA THR A 139 7.66 24.02 8.12
C THR A 139 7.21 22.65 8.64
N LEU A 140 8.15 21.75 8.89
CA LEU A 140 7.86 20.45 9.51
C LEU A 140 7.31 20.64 10.93
N GLU A 141 7.88 21.53 11.74
CA GLU A 141 7.38 21.87 13.08
C GLU A 141 5.93 22.36 13.04
N LYS A 142 5.61 23.28 12.12
CA LYS A 142 4.23 23.74 11.94
C LYS A 142 3.28 22.61 11.53
N LEU A 143 3.71 21.69 10.67
CA LEU A 143 2.90 20.53 10.27
C LEU A 143 2.64 19.58 11.45
N VAL A 144 3.66 19.29 12.26
CA VAL A 144 3.53 18.48 13.47
C VAL A 144 2.53 19.12 14.45
N GLU A 145 2.64 20.43 14.69
CA GLU A 145 1.70 21.16 15.56
C GLU A 145 0.25 21.07 15.04
N LEU A 146 0.03 21.33 13.75
CA LEU A 146 -1.30 21.25 13.14
C LEU A 146 -1.89 19.84 13.19
N LYS A 147 -1.05 18.81 13.02
CA LYS A 147 -1.48 17.41 13.05
C LYS A 147 -1.82 16.93 14.45
N ARG A 148 -1.13 17.44 15.48
CA ARG A 148 -1.54 17.24 16.89
C ARG A 148 -2.87 17.92 17.20
N GLU A 149 -3.08 19.14 16.69
CA GLU A 149 -4.36 19.85 16.84
C GLU A 149 -5.50 19.09 16.15
N TYR A 150 -5.26 18.61 14.93
CA TYR A 150 -6.19 17.74 14.19
C TYR A 150 -6.55 16.49 14.98
N ALA A 151 -5.55 15.78 15.51
CA ALA A 151 -5.77 14.58 16.32
C ALA A 151 -6.64 14.89 17.57
N THR A 152 -6.34 16.00 18.26
CA THR A 152 -7.09 16.44 19.45
C THR A 152 -8.56 16.75 19.13
N HIS A 153 -8.85 17.24 17.92
CA HIS A 153 -10.23 17.50 17.49
C HIS A 153 -11.03 16.22 17.29
N ILE A 154 -10.37 15.14 16.86
CA ILE A 154 -11.01 13.85 16.59
C ILE A 154 -11.17 13.06 17.88
N ASP A 155 -10.09 12.91 18.65
CA ASP A 155 -10.13 12.26 19.95
C ASP A 155 -9.11 12.92 20.90
N PRO A 156 -9.56 13.79 21.83
CA PRO A 156 -8.68 14.48 22.76
C PRO A 156 -8.15 13.58 23.89
N ASP A 157 -8.70 12.38 24.07
CA ASP A 157 -8.34 11.44 25.13
C ASP A 157 -7.41 10.31 24.62
N ALA A 158 -7.26 10.15 23.31
CA ALA A 158 -6.40 9.16 22.67
C ALA A 158 -4.95 9.66 22.45
N ASP A 159 -4.03 8.73 22.16
CA ASP A 159 -2.70 9.08 21.68
C ASP A 159 -2.82 9.79 20.31
N PRO A 160 -2.25 11.01 20.14
CA PRO A 160 -2.36 11.72 18.88
C PRO A 160 -1.78 10.95 17.68
N TYR A 161 -0.75 10.12 17.87
CA TYR A 161 -0.20 9.31 16.79
C TYR A 161 -1.14 8.16 16.41
N GLU A 162 -1.80 7.53 17.39
CA GLU A 162 -2.84 6.51 17.14
C GLU A 162 -4.00 7.10 16.31
N VAL A 163 -4.42 8.33 16.63
CA VAL A 163 -5.47 9.02 15.87
C VAL A 163 -5.04 9.25 14.41
N LEU A 164 -3.78 9.64 14.16
CA LEU A 164 -3.27 9.83 12.80
C LEU A 164 -3.07 8.51 12.05
N PHE A 165 -2.56 7.47 12.72
CA PHE A 165 -2.45 6.12 12.16
C PHE A 165 -3.83 5.58 11.73
N SER A 166 -4.88 5.83 12.52
CA SER A 166 -6.25 5.40 12.22
C SER A 166 -6.90 6.08 11.00
N ASP A 167 -6.29 7.13 10.42
CA ASP A 167 -6.70 7.65 9.11
C ASP A 167 -6.44 6.63 7.99
N TYR A 168 -5.43 5.77 8.18
CA TYR A 168 -4.97 4.79 7.21
C TYR A 168 -5.34 3.36 7.60
N GLU A 169 -5.24 3.03 8.89
CA GLU A 169 -5.56 1.72 9.45
C GLU A 169 -6.51 1.83 10.65
N PRO A 170 -7.81 2.04 10.41
CA PRO A 170 -8.79 2.28 11.48
C PRO A 170 -9.13 1.05 12.33
N TYR A 171 -8.69 -0.14 11.91
CA TYR A 171 -9.09 -1.42 12.49
C TYR A 171 -7.92 -2.34 12.86
N ILE A 172 -6.69 -1.84 12.75
CA ILE A 172 -5.51 -2.40 13.39
C ILE A 172 -5.18 -1.42 14.51
N ASP A 173 -5.13 -1.89 15.75
CA ASP A 173 -4.69 -1.05 16.86
C ASP A 173 -3.19 -0.76 16.75
N LEU A 174 -2.78 0.41 17.26
CA LEU A 174 -1.39 0.86 17.20
C LEU A 174 -0.45 -0.12 17.94
N GLU A 175 -0.90 -0.73 19.04
CA GLU A 175 -0.13 -1.71 19.81
C GLU A 175 0.22 -2.95 18.97
N THR A 176 -0.74 -3.47 18.20
CA THR A 176 -0.50 -4.58 17.26
C THR A 176 0.49 -4.17 16.17
N ALA A 177 0.32 -2.99 15.57
CA ALA A 177 1.22 -2.52 14.53
C ALA A 177 2.65 -2.33 15.05
N GLU A 178 2.80 -1.72 16.23
CA GLU A 178 4.08 -1.55 16.92
C GLU A 178 4.73 -2.90 17.23
N GLY A 179 3.98 -3.84 17.80
CA GLY A 179 4.49 -5.19 18.10
C GLY A 179 4.98 -5.92 16.85
N VAL A 180 4.31 -5.78 15.71
CA VAL A 180 4.79 -6.33 14.42
C VAL A 180 6.08 -5.65 13.98
N LEU A 181 6.14 -4.32 13.98
CA LEU A 181 7.30 -3.56 13.53
C LEU A 181 8.54 -3.80 14.42
N GLU A 182 8.36 -3.89 15.74
CA GLU A 182 9.44 -4.22 16.68
C GLU A 182 9.99 -5.62 16.43
N ARG A 183 9.12 -6.60 16.17
CA ARG A 183 9.56 -7.96 15.83
C ARG A 183 10.32 -8.00 14.51
N LEU A 184 9.86 -7.27 13.49
CA LEU A 184 10.60 -7.15 12.22
C LEU A 184 11.98 -6.55 12.46
N ARG A 185 12.09 -5.46 13.22
CA ARG A 185 13.39 -4.87 13.57
C ARG A 185 14.30 -5.89 14.26
N ASP A 186 13.80 -6.53 15.32
CA ASP A 186 14.62 -7.37 16.19
C ASP A 186 15.16 -8.63 15.49
N GLU A 187 14.42 -9.17 14.51
CA GLU A 187 14.80 -10.40 13.79
C GLU A 187 15.46 -10.11 12.42
N LEU A 188 15.09 -9.03 11.72
CA LEU A 188 15.68 -8.70 10.41
C LEU A 188 17.08 -8.10 10.54
N VAL A 189 17.38 -7.31 11.58
CA VAL A 189 18.73 -6.74 11.77
C VAL A 189 19.80 -7.85 11.85
N PRO A 190 19.67 -8.88 12.72
CA PRO A 190 20.61 -10.00 12.74
C PRO A 190 20.68 -10.79 11.43
N LEU A 191 19.55 -10.94 10.71
CA LEU A 191 19.52 -11.65 9.43
C LEU A 191 20.29 -10.88 8.36
N ILE A 192 20.10 -9.56 8.27
CA ILE A 192 20.82 -8.69 7.32
C ILE A 192 22.32 -8.68 7.65
N ASP A 193 22.70 -8.60 8.93
CA ASP A 193 24.10 -8.73 9.35
C ASP A 193 24.70 -10.07 8.89
N ALA A 194 23.97 -11.17 9.08
CA ALA A 194 24.43 -12.51 8.65
C ALA A 194 24.55 -12.63 7.13
N ILE A 195 23.66 -11.99 6.38
CA ILE A 195 23.72 -11.89 4.91
C ILE A 195 24.97 -11.11 4.47
N GLY A 196 25.26 -9.96 5.09
CA GLY A 196 26.44 -9.16 4.79
C GLY A 196 27.77 -9.87 5.12
N ASP A 197 27.76 -10.76 6.13
CA ASP A 197 28.89 -11.61 6.49
C ASP A 197 29.02 -12.89 5.62
N SER A 198 28.05 -13.18 4.75
CA SER A 198 28.05 -14.39 3.92
C SER A 198 29.05 -14.32 2.76
N ASP A 199 29.70 -15.45 2.47
CA ASP A 199 30.55 -15.65 1.28
C ASP A 199 29.77 -16.18 0.06
N ALA A 200 28.43 -16.24 0.13
CA ALA A 200 27.57 -16.72 -0.94
C ALA A 200 27.76 -15.88 -2.22
N ALA A 201 27.97 -16.56 -3.34
CA ALA A 201 28.19 -15.91 -4.63
C ALA A 201 26.93 -15.98 -5.48
N LEU A 202 26.05 -14.98 -5.29
CA LEU A 202 24.83 -14.81 -6.07
C LEU A 202 25.13 -14.17 -7.43
N GLU A 203 24.39 -14.55 -8.46
CA GLU A 203 24.32 -13.81 -9.71
C GLU A 203 23.45 -12.55 -9.53
N THR A 204 24.06 -11.38 -9.60
CA THR A 204 23.39 -10.08 -9.39
C THR A 204 23.09 -9.35 -10.69
N ASP A 205 23.81 -9.68 -11.78
CA ASP A 205 23.77 -8.97 -13.06
C ASP A 205 23.09 -9.79 -14.18
N ALA A 206 22.22 -10.73 -13.80
CA ALA A 206 21.45 -11.57 -14.72
C ALA A 206 20.68 -10.75 -15.78
N PHE A 207 20.18 -9.57 -15.39
CA PHE A 207 19.46 -8.65 -16.28
C PHE A 207 20.28 -7.41 -16.67
N ALA A 208 21.62 -7.43 -16.53
CA ALA A 208 22.43 -6.30 -16.96
C ALA A 208 22.39 -6.12 -18.49
N GLY A 209 22.13 -4.90 -18.94
CA GLY A 209 22.03 -4.60 -20.36
C GLY A 209 21.35 -3.27 -20.63
N THR A 210 20.90 -3.14 -21.87
CA THR A 210 20.07 -2.01 -22.30
C THR A 210 18.86 -2.59 -23.02
N PHE A 211 17.66 -2.19 -22.61
CA PHE A 211 16.38 -2.73 -23.06
C PHE A 211 15.51 -1.60 -23.57
N GLU A 212 15.12 -1.65 -24.84
CA GLU A 212 14.34 -0.58 -25.48
C GLU A 212 12.91 -0.53 -24.90
N ASP A 213 12.40 0.67 -24.63
CA ASP A 213 11.09 0.91 -24.01
C ASP A 213 9.93 0.17 -24.68
N ASP A 214 9.89 0.13 -26.02
CA ASP A 214 8.82 -0.55 -26.77
C ASP A 214 8.79 -2.06 -26.49
N ASP A 215 9.96 -2.69 -26.32
CA ASP A 215 10.08 -4.11 -25.99
C ASP A 215 9.83 -4.36 -24.49
N GLN A 216 10.19 -3.41 -23.62
CA GLN A 216 9.83 -3.47 -22.19
C GLN A 216 8.32 -3.35 -21.98
N GLU A 217 7.63 -2.46 -22.71
CA GLU A 217 6.17 -2.36 -22.66
C GLU A 217 5.52 -3.65 -23.15
N ALA A 218 6.04 -4.23 -24.24
CA ALA A 218 5.56 -5.50 -24.73
C ALA A 218 5.75 -6.63 -23.70
N LEU A 219 6.89 -6.66 -22.99
CA LEU A 219 7.14 -7.62 -21.92
C LEU A 219 6.21 -7.38 -20.72
N ALA A 220 6.00 -6.14 -20.29
CA ALA A 220 5.08 -5.80 -19.20
C ALA A 220 3.63 -6.26 -19.51
N ARG A 221 3.21 -6.17 -20.77
CA ARG A 221 1.92 -6.74 -21.22
C ARG A 221 1.92 -8.26 -21.12
N ASP A 222 3.01 -8.93 -21.50
CA ASP A 222 3.15 -10.39 -21.37
C ASP A 222 3.14 -10.83 -19.89
N VAL A 223 3.75 -10.05 -18.98
CA VAL A 223 3.65 -10.27 -17.52
C VAL A 223 2.18 -10.24 -17.11
N LEU A 224 1.45 -9.17 -17.44
CA LEU A 224 0.03 -9.04 -17.09
C LEU A 224 -0.84 -10.16 -17.68
N ASP A 225 -0.56 -10.59 -18.91
CA ASP A 225 -1.23 -11.74 -19.53
C ASP A 225 -0.96 -13.04 -18.76
N SER A 226 0.29 -13.27 -18.34
CA SER A 226 0.67 -14.47 -17.57
C SER A 226 0.00 -14.54 -16.19
N LEU A 227 -0.29 -13.38 -15.59
CA LEU A 227 -0.97 -13.27 -14.29
C LEU A 227 -2.51 -13.26 -14.41
N GLY A 228 -3.05 -13.21 -15.64
CA GLY A 228 -4.50 -13.23 -15.87
C GLY A 228 -5.19 -11.87 -15.73
N TYR A 229 -4.49 -10.77 -16.03
CA TYR A 229 -5.05 -9.41 -15.99
C TYR A 229 -6.26 -9.24 -16.94
N ASN A 230 -7.33 -8.64 -16.44
CA ASN A 230 -8.56 -8.46 -17.22
C ASN A 230 -8.52 -7.20 -18.09
N TRP A 231 -7.98 -7.31 -19.30
CA TRP A 231 -7.92 -6.22 -20.28
C TRP A 231 -9.27 -5.61 -20.69
N ASN A 232 -10.40 -6.29 -20.45
CA ASN A 232 -11.72 -5.70 -20.73
C ASN A 232 -12.16 -4.70 -19.65
N ARG A 233 -11.48 -4.68 -18.51
CA ARG A 233 -11.76 -3.83 -17.34
C ARG A 233 -10.51 -3.11 -16.87
N GLY A 234 -9.53 -2.89 -17.75
CA GLY A 234 -8.25 -2.32 -17.37
C GLY A 234 -7.39 -1.94 -18.56
N ARG A 235 -6.23 -1.35 -18.27
CA ARG A 235 -5.19 -0.96 -19.22
C ARG A 235 -3.86 -0.74 -18.51
N LEU A 236 -2.79 -0.79 -19.29
CA LEU A 236 -1.42 -0.46 -18.91
C LEU A 236 -0.99 0.83 -19.62
N ASP A 237 -0.36 1.72 -18.87
CA ASP A 237 0.27 2.96 -19.33
C ASP A 237 1.58 3.23 -18.57
N THR A 238 2.28 4.32 -18.90
CA THR A 238 3.48 4.75 -18.19
C THR A 238 3.23 5.95 -17.29
N ALA A 239 3.91 5.99 -16.14
CA ALA A 239 3.91 7.13 -15.23
C ALA A 239 5.30 7.30 -14.58
N PRO A 240 5.68 8.51 -14.13
CA PRO A 240 6.95 8.72 -13.44
C PRO A 240 7.12 7.88 -12.17
N HIS A 241 6.00 7.65 -11.47
CA HIS A 241 5.89 6.74 -10.34
C HIS A 241 4.78 5.74 -10.68
N PRO A 242 5.08 4.43 -10.71
CA PRO A 242 4.07 3.39 -10.89
C PRO A 242 2.97 3.49 -9.82
N PHE A 243 1.74 3.26 -10.26
CA PHE A 243 0.55 3.21 -9.42
C PHE A 243 -0.59 2.51 -10.17
N SER A 244 -1.60 2.11 -9.42
CA SER A 244 -2.85 1.56 -9.90
C SER A 244 -4.02 2.38 -9.38
N SER A 245 -5.12 2.41 -10.14
CA SER A 245 -6.29 3.21 -9.79
C SER A 245 -7.55 2.72 -10.48
N GLY A 246 -8.69 3.12 -9.91
CA GLY A 246 -9.99 2.95 -10.54
C GLY A 246 -10.94 2.09 -9.70
N THR A 247 -11.70 1.22 -10.38
CA THR A 247 -12.82 0.47 -9.78
C THR A 247 -12.87 -0.94 -10.35
N GLN A 248 -13.71 -1.81 -9.81
CA GLN A 248 -13.90 -3.17 -10.31
C GLN A 248 -14.36 -3.28 -11.77
N PHE A 249 -14.76 -2.16 -12.39
CA PHE A 249 -15.13 -2.08 -13.81
C PHE A 249 -14.05 -1.45 -14.72
N ASP A 250 -13.07 -0.78 -14.14
CA ASP A 250 -11.98 -0.05 -14.82
C ASP A 250 -10.83 0.12 -13.82
N ALA A 251 -9.98 -0.91 -13.67
CA ALA A 251 -8.82 -0.93 -12.79
C ALA A 251 -7.56 -0.85 -13.65
N ARG A 252 -6.89 0.31 -13.63
CA ARG A 252 -5.75 0.64 -14.47
C ARG A 252 -4.46 0.46 -13.71
N VAL A 253 -3.41 0.08 -14.42
CA VAL A 253 -2.05 -0.04 -13.89
C VAL A 253 -1.12 0.86 -14.70
N THR A 254 -0.09 1.38 -14.05
CA THR A 254 0.99 2.09 -14.69
C THR A 254 2.32 1.46 -14.32
N THR A 255 3.32 1.63 -15.17
CA THR A 255 4.71 1.22 -14.90
C THR A 255 5.68 2.30 -15.36
N ARG A 256 6.97 2.11 -15.08
CA ARG A 256 8.06 2.92 -15.59
C ARG A 256 9.09 2.00 -16.25
N PHE A 257 9.69 2.49 -17.34
CA PHE A 257 10.79 1.81 -18.01
C PHE A 257 12.05 2.65 -17.84
N GLU A 258 13.13 2.00 -17.45
CA GLU A 258 14.48 2.55 -17.51
C GLU A 258 15.31 1.62 -18.39
N GLU A 259 16.14 2.20 -19.26
CA GLU A 259 16.84 1.43 -20.28
C GLU A 259 17.74 0.34 -19.67
N ASP A 260 18.25 0.56 -18.46
CA ASP A 260 19.18 -0.31 -17.74
C ASP A 260 18.56 -1.11 -16.57
N ASP A 261 17.25 -0.97 -16.32
CA ASP A 261 16.54 -1.69 -15.25
C ASP A 261 15.30 -2.44 -15.76
N LEU A 262 15.55 -3.62 -16.36
CA LEU A 262 14.48 -4.52 -16.80
C LEU A 262 13.77 -5.19 -15.62
N LEU A 263 14.50 -5.52 -14.56
CA LEU A 263 13.95 -6.26 -13.43
C LEU A 263 12.96 -5.39 -12.65
N GLY A 264 13.29 -4.12 -12.41
CA GLY A 264 12.41 -3.17 -11.75
C GLY A 264 11.11 -2.93 -12.52
N SER A 265 11.15 -2.86 -13.86
CA SER A 265 9.93 -2.70 -14.65
C SER A 265 9.02 -3.93 -14.61
N ILE A 266 9.60 -5.14 -14.55
CA ILE A 266 8.86 -6.40 -14.33
C ILE A 266 8.22 -6.39 -12.95
N THR A 267 8.99 -6.26 -11.86
CA THR A 267 8.48 -6.36 -10.49
C THR A 267 7.48 -5.25 -10.18
N SER A 268 7.71 -4.02 -10.66
CA SER A 268 6.75 -2.92 -10.54
C SER A 268 5.43 -3.23 -11.24
N THR A 269 5.47 -3.85 -12.42
CA THR A 269 4.24 -4.24 -13.15
C THR A 269 3.46 -5.31 -12.38
N ILE A 270 4.15 -6.27 -11.76
CA ILE A 270 3.54 -7.32 -10.93
C ILE A 270 2.94 -6.72 -9.65
N HIS A 271 3.65 -5.77 -9.02
CA HIS A 271 3.17 -5.05 -7.85
C HIS A 271 1.83 -4.35 -8.14
N GLU A 272 1.78 -3.54 -9.20
CA GLU A 272 0.56 -2.83 -9.59
C GLU A 272 -0.55 -3.77 -10.07
N PHE A 273 -0.19 -4.91 -10.66
CA PHE A 273 -1.15 -5.97 -10.94
C PHE A 273 -1.83 -6.47 -9.67
N GLY A 274 -1.11 -6.69 -8.57
CA GLY A 274 -1.72 -7.22 -7.34
C GLY A 274 -2.78 -6.28 -6.76
N HIS A 275 -2.50 -4.98 -6.74
CA HIS A 275 -3.47 -3.94 -6.41
C HIS A 275 -4.68 -3.92 -7.35
N ALA A 276 -4.44 -3.93 -8.66
CA ALA A 276 -5.52 -3.93 -9.64
C ALA A 276 -6.35 -5.23 -9.59
N ASN A 277 -5.73 -6.37 -9.30
CA ASN A 277 -6.39 -7.66 -9.19
C ASN A 277 -7.32 -7.69 -7.96
N TYR A 278 -6.91 -7.11 -6.82
CA TYR A 278 -7.83 -6.89 -5.70
C TYR A 278 -9.01 -6.03 -6.13
N THR A 279 -8.74 -4.88 -6.75
CA THR A 279 -9.80 -3.96 -7.20
C THR A 279 -10.78 -4.65 -8.15
N LEU A 280 -10.28 -5.47 -9.10
CA LEU A 280 -11.09 -6.25 -10.03
C LEU A 280 -11.87 -7.40 -9.36
N GLY A 281 -11.41 -7.88 -8.21
CA GLY A 281 -12.06 -8.91 -7.40
C GLY A 281 -13.16 -8.39 -6.47
N LEU A 282 -13.30 -7.07 -6.32
CA LEU A 282 -14.38 -6.45 -5.54
C LEU A 282 -15.75 -6.73 -6.19
N PRO A 283 -16.84 -6.87 -5.41
CA PRO A 283 -18.15 -7.23 -5.94
C PRO A 283 -18.75 -6.12 -6.82
N ASP A 284 -19.23 -6.50 -8.01
CA ASP A 284 -19.87 -5.58 -8.96
C ASP A 284 -21.11 -4.89 -8.33
N GLU A 285 -21.91 -5.62 -7.55
CA GLU A 285 -23.07 -5.11 -6.82
C GLU A 285 -22.72 -4.14 -5.69
N GLY A 286 -21.48 -4.22 -5.18
CA GLY A 286 -20.96 -3.32 -4.15
C GLY A 286 -20.60 -1.93 -4.66
N TYR A 287 -20.60 -1.71 -5.99
CA TYR A 287 -20.19 -0.46 -6.61
C TYR A 287 -20.87 0.78 -6.02
N GLY A 288 -20.04 1.77 -5.69
CA GLY A 288 -20.48 3.04 -5.11
C GLY A 288 -20.87 2.93 -3.64
N THR A 289 -20.53 1.83 -2.98
CA THR A 289 -20.64 1.67 -1.53
C THR A 289 -19.31 1.15 -0.98
N PRO A 290 -19.08 1.24 0.34
CA PRO A 290 -17.92 0.63 0.99
C PRO A 290 -17.71 -0.86 0.63
N LEU A 291 -18.76 -1.61 0.30
CA LEU A 291 -18.63 -3.02 -0.10
C LEU A 291 -17.90 -3.22 -1.44
N GLY A 292 -17.87 -2.19 -2.29
CA GLY A 292 -17.11 -2.16 -3.53
C GLY A 292 -15.83 -1.33 -3.41
N GLU A 293 -15.34 -1.08 -2.20
CA GLU A 293 -14.05 -0.45 -1.92
C GLU A 293 -13.10 -1.48 -1.31
N ALA A 294 -11.80 -1.40 -1.62
CA ALA A 294 -10.77 -2.14 -0.90
C ALA A 294 -10.77 -1.79 0.60
N ARG A 295 -10.41 -2.73 1.48
CA ARG A 295 -10.51 -2.58 2.93
C ARG A 295 -9.79 -1.34 3.44
N ASP A 296 -8.48 -1.35 3.46
CA ASP A 296 -7.59 -0.30 3.94
C ASP A 296 -6.21 -0.56 3.30
N LEU A 297 -5.18 0.23 3.62
CA LEU A 297 -3.92 0.21 2.89
C LEU A 297 -3.14 -1.10 3.05
N SER A 298 -3.08 -1.67 4.24
CA SER A 298 -2.32 -2.88 4.55
C SER A 298 -2.91 -4.09 3.85
N VAL A 299 -4.25 -4.20 3.77
CA VAL A 299 -4.90 -5.24 2.96
C VAL A 299 -4.66 -5.00 1.48
N HIS A 300 -4.63 -3.76 1.01
CA HIS A 300 -4.38 -3.47 -0.40
C HIS A 300 -2.94 -3.76 -0.81
N GLU A 301 -1.98 -3.38 0.02
CA GLU A 301 -0.54 -3.65 -0.10
C GLU A 301 -0.21 -5.13 0.05
N SER A 302 -0.94 -5.87 0.89
CA SER A 302 -0.71 -7.32 0.96
C SER A 302 -1.00 -8.01 -0.36
N GLN A 303 -1.92 -7.49 -1.18
CA GLN A 303 -2.17 -8.03 -2.50
C GLN A 303 -1.02 -7.70 -3.46
N SER A 304 -0.52 -6.47 -3.49
CA SER A 304 0.62 -6.13 -4.35
C SER A 304 1.86 -6.94 -3.98
N ARG A 305 2.20 -7.02 -2.69
CA ARG A 305 3.38 -7.75 -2.18
C ARG A 305 3.26 -9.27 -2.33
N LEU A 306 2.06 -9.84 -2.20
CA LEU A 306 1.85 -11.27 -2.47
C LEU A 306 2.20 -11.60 -3.93
N TRP A 307 1.66 -10.84 -4.88
CA TRP A 307 1.95 -11.07 -6.29
C TRP A 307 3.40 -10.71 -6.64
N GLU A 308 3.93 -9.58 -6.16
CA GLU A 308 5.29 -9.15 -6.46
C GLU A 308 6.33 -10.13 -5.92
N ASN A 309 6.28 -10.45 -4.63
CA ASN A 309 7.37 -11.12 -3.95
C ASN A 309 7.18 -12.63 -3.87
N HIS A 310 6.01 -13.08 -3.39
CA HIS A 310 5.75 -14.51 -3.22
C HIS A 310 5.56 -15.22 -4.57
N ILE A 311 5.08 -14.51 -5.59
CA ILE A 311 5.00 -15.03 -6.96
C ILE A 311 6.17 -14.50 -7.81
N GLY A 312 6.22 -13.21 -8.09
CA GLY A 312 7.12 -12.61 -9.07
C GLY A 312 8.62 -12.70 -8.75
N ARG A 313 9.00 -12.85 -7.48
CA ARG A 313 10.39 -13.07 -7.05
C ARG A 313 10.68 -14.53 -6.68
N SER A 314 9.77 -15.45 -6.94
CA SER A 314 9.96 -16.88 -6.66
C SER A 314 10.75 -17.59 -7.75
N ARG A 315 11.48 -18.65 -7.39
CA ARG A 315 12.16 -19.51 -8.36
C ARG A 315 11.19 -20.17 -9.37
N PRO A 316 10.03 -20.73 -8.94
CA PRO A 316 9.03 -21.27 -9.87
C PRO A 316 8.55 -20.26 -10.93
N PHE A 317 8.37 -18.99 -10.56
CA PHE A 317 7.96 -17.95 -11.51
C PHE A 317 9.02 -17.75 -12.59
N TRP A 318 10.29 -17.65 -12.23
CA TRP A 318 11.36 -17.49 -13.21
C TRP A 318 11.55 -18.73 -14.09
N GLU A 319 11.25 -19.93 -13.61
CA GLU A 319 11.22 -21.14 -14.46
C GLU A 319 10.14 -21.05 -15.54
N GLN A 320 8.99 -20.44 -15.22
CA GLN A 320 7.84 -20.30 -16.11
C GLN A 320 7.97 -19.09 -17.05
N PHE A 321 8.37 -17.93 -16.53
CA PHE A 321 8.28 -16.64 -17.21
C PHE A 321 9.54 -16.27 -18.02
N LEU A 322 10.73 -16.71 -17.59
CA LEU A 322 11.99 -16.40 -18.29
C LEU A 322 12.00 -16.82 -19.77
N PRO A 323 11.39 -17.96 -20.18
CA PRO A 323 11.20 -18.27 -21.60
C PRO A 323 10.44 -17.17 -22.38
N VAL A 324 9.42 -16.55 -21.79
CA VAL A 324 8.65 -15.45 -22.39
C VAL A 324 9.53 -14.19 -22.51
N ALA A 325 10.27 -13.85 -21.45
CA ALA A 325 11.19 -12.71 -21.47
C ALA A 325 12.26 -12.83 -22.58
N ARG A 326 12.76 -14.04 -22.85
CA ARG A 326 13.71 -14.31 -23.93
C ARG A 326 13.13 -14.12 -25.34
N GLU A 327 11.82 -14.26 -25.53
CA GLU A 327 11.20 -14.00 -26.83
C GLU A 327 11.26 -12.52 -27.20
N ARG A 328 11.19 -11.64 -26.19
CA ARG A 328 11.36 -10.18 -26.33
C ARG A 328 12.83 -9.79 -26.38
N PHE A 329 13.64 -10.39 -25.51
CA PHE A 329 15.05 -10.05 -25.33
C PHE A 329 15.96 -11.27 -25.54
N PRO A 330 16.42 -11.53 -26.79
CA PRO A 330 17.35 -12.61 -27.07
C PRO A 330 18.69 -12.52 -26.32
N SER A 331 19.06 -11.34 -25.79
CA SER A 331 20.20 -11.17 -24.89
C SER A 331 20.11 -12.02 -23.63
N LEU A 332 18.89 -12.41 -23.21
CA LEU A 332 18.62 -13.23 -22.03
C LEU A 332 18.76 -14.75 -22.28
N GLU A 333 19.20 -15.18 -23.47
CA GLU A 333 19.33 -16.61 -23.81
C GLU A 333 20.28 -17.36 -22.83
N GLY A 334 21.28 -16.66 -22.28
CA GLY A 334 22.23 -17.21 -21.30
C GLY A 334 21.77 -17.20 -19.85
N VAL A 335 20.75 -16.41 -19.51
CA VAL A 335 20.26 -16.25 -18.13
C VAL A 335 19.54 -17.51 -17.69
N THR A 336 19.85 -18.09 -16.53
CA THR A 336 19.11 -19.26 -16.01
C THR A 336 17.97 -18.81 -15.09
N PRO A 337 16.95 -19.66 -14.83
CA PRO A 337 15.96 -19.36 -13.80
C PRO A 337 16.58 -19.09 -12.43
N GLU A 338 17.68 -19.79 -12.10
CA GLU A 338 18.43 -19.55 -10.87
C GLU A 338 19.03 -18.14 -10.85
N ALA A 339 19.74 -17.75 -11.90
CA ALA A 339 20.34 -16.42 -12.02
C ALA A 339 19.28 -15.30 -11.93
N ALA A 340 18.12 -15.50 -12.55
CA ALA A 340 17.00 -14.55 -12.45
C ALA A 340 16.43 -14.48 -11.02
N TYR A 341 16.30 -15.63 -10.35
CA TYR A 341 15.87 -15.72 -8.95
C TYR A 341 16.86 -15.04 -7.99
N GLU A 342 18.15 -15.29 -8.15
CA GLU A 342 19.22 -14.66 -7.35
C GLU A 342 19.23 -13.14 -7.55
N ALA A 343 19.20 -12.67 -8.80
CA ALA A 343 19.18 -11.24 -9.11
C ALA A 343 17.92 -10.54 -8.59
N ALA A 344 16.76 -11.20 -8.62
CA ALA A 344 15.50 -10.67 -8.10
C ALA A 344 15.46 -10.53 -6.57
N ASN A 345 16.37 -11.19 -5.85
CA ASN A 345 16.39 -11.30 -4.40
C ASN A 345 17.73 -10.88 -3.79
N GLN A 346 18.50 -10.08 -4.51
CA GLN A 346 19.68 -9.43 -3.94
C GLN A 346 19.29 -8.53 -2.76
N VAL A 347 20.09 -8.56 -1.70
CA VAL A 347 20.01 -7.64 -0.57
C VAL A 347 21.08 -6.57 -0.76
N HIS A 348 20.70 -5.31 -0.62
CA HIS A 348 21.61 -4.18 -0.78
C HIS A 348 22.01 -3.66 0.59
N ASP A 349 23.20 -4.03 1.05
CA ASP A 349 23.75 -3.65 2.36
C ASP A 349 24.28 -2.20 2.41
N ASP A 350 24.24 -1.48 1.29
CA ASP A 350 24.66 -0.09 1.15
C ASP A 350 23.51 0.88 0.82
N ASN A 351 22.25 0.39 0.78
CA ASN A 351 21.12 1.18 0.34
C ASN A 351 20.62 2.18 1.40
N LEU A 352 20.58 3.47 1.03
CA LEU A 352 20.00 4.53 1.85
C LEU A 352 18.54 4.84 1.48
N ILE A 353 18.08 4.42 0.31
CA ILE A 353 16.85 4.91 -0.30
C ILE A 353 15.75 3.86 -0.19
N ARG A 354 14.71 4.17 0.61
CA ARG A 354 13.61 3.23 0.89
C ARG A 354 12.92 2.67 -0.37
N VAL A 355 12.73 3.51 -1.40
CA VAL A 355 12.02 3.09 -2.63
C VAL A 355 12.86 2.18 -3.53
N GLU A 356 14.16 2.06 -3.24
CA GLU A 356 15.13 1.20 -3.94
C GLU A 356 15.52 -0.01 -3.07
N ALA A 357 14.94 -0.15 -1.88
CA ALA A 357 15.28 -1.20 -0.92
C ALA A 357 14.79 -2.58 -1.37
N ASP A 358 15.56 -3.60 -1.03
CA ASP A 358 15.19 -5.00 -1.18
C ASP A 358 14.12 -5.43 -0.17
N GLU A 359 13.64 -6.67 -0.31
CA GLU A 359 12.54 -7.20 0.50
C GLU A 359 12.82 -7.23 2.02
N LEU A 360 14.08 -7.25 2.46
CA LEU A 360 14.43 -7.26 3.89
C LEU A 360 14.65 -5.85 4.42
N THR A 361 15.58 -5.12 3.81
CA THR A 361 16.01 -3.81 4.30
C THR A 361 14.86 -2.80 4.27
N TYR A 362 13.92 -2.95 3.32
CA TYR A 362 12.71 -2.13 3.18
C TYR A 362 11.97 -1.93 4.52
N HIS A 363 11.83 -2.99 5.31
CA HIS A 363 11.09 -2.95 6.56
C HIS A 363 11.79 -2.10 7.63
N LEU A 364 13.12 -2.09 7.66
CA LEU A 364 13.88 -1.25 8.57
C LEU A 364 13.76 0.23 8.20
N HIS A 365 13.71 0.57 6.92
CA HIS A 365 13.41 1.95 6.51
C HIS A 365 12.04 2.42 7.04
N ILE A 366 11.04 1.53 7.09
CA ILE A 366 9.70 1.82 7.63
C ILE A 366 9.73 1.95 9.15
N VAL A 367 10.40 1.04 9.88
CA VAL A 367 10.54 1.10 11.35
C VAL A 367 11.14 2.43 11.77
N ILE A 368 12.21 2.89 11.10
CA ILE A 368 12.88 4.15 11.43
C ILE A 368 11.92 5.33 11.32
N ARG A 369 11.13 5.38 10.24
CA ARG A 369 10.13 6.43 10.03
C ARG A 369 9.03 6.36 11.08
N PHE A 370 8.50 5.18 11.35
CA PHE A 370 7.48 4.96 12.38
C PHE A 370 7.94 5.48 13.74
N GLU A 371 9.14 5.08 14.19
CA GLU A 371 9.67 5.49 15.50
C GLU A 371 9.86 7.02 15.57
N ILE A 372 10.40 7.63 14.51
CA ILE A 372 10.59 9.09 14.44
C ILE A 372 9.24 9.82 14.40
N GLU A 373 8.28 9.36 13.60
CA GLU A 373 6.95 9.98 13.53
C GLU A 373 6.20 9.91 14.85
N ARG A 374 6.21 8.74 15.50
CA ARG A 374 5.58 8.53 16.81
C ARG A 374 6.16 9.52 17.82
N ASP A 375 7.48 9.60 17.93
CA ASP A 375 8.16 10.47 18.89
C ASP A 375 7.98 11.97 18.54
N LEU A 376 7.93 12.30 17.24
CA LEU A 376 7.59 13.65 16.77
C LEU A 376 6.17 14.03 17.13
N ILE A 377 5.19 13.14 16.99
CA ILE A 377 3.78 13.45 17.26
C ILE A 377 3.49 13.45 18.78
N SER A 378 4.11 12.55 19.55
CA SER A 378 4.00 12.53 21.02
C SER A 378 4.70 13.71 21.70
N GLY A 379 5.73 14.27 21.04
CA GLY A 379 6.54 15.36 21.57
C GLY A 379 7.76 14.92 22.37
N ASP A 380 8.16 13.66 22.20
CA ASP A 380 9.39 13.10 22.75
C ASP A 380 10.62 13.41 21.88
N LEU A 381 10.41 13.82 20.62
CA LEU A 381 11.45 14.29 19.70
C LEU A 381 11.20 15.72 19.21
N ALA A 382 12.22 16.58 19.27
CA ALA A 382 12.17 17.90 18.64
C ALA A 382 12.53 17.81 17.15
N VAL A 383 11.91 18.66 16.33
CA VAL A 383 12.12 18.64 14.87
C VAL A 383 13.58 18.91 14.49
N GLU A 384 14.27 19.77 15.24
CA GLU A 384 15.69 20.08 14.99
C GLU A 384 16.64 18.90 15.20
N ASP A 385 16.24 17.90 15.98
CA ASP A 385 17.04 16.71 16.29
C ASP A 385 16.81 15.56 15.28
N VAL A 386 15.84 15.70 14.37
CA VAL A 386 15.47 14.65 13.38
C VAL A 386 16.67 14.17 12.55
N PRO A 387 17.56 15.04 12.01
CA PRO A 387 18.70 14.56 11.21
C PRO A 387 19.64 13.64 11.99
N GLU A 388 19.95 13.96 13.25
CA GLU A 388 20.85 13.14 14.08
C GLU A 388 20.19 11.80 14.42
N VAL A 389 18.94 11.82 14.89
CA VAL A 389 18.19 10.60 15.23
C VAL A 389 17.99 9.70 14.01
N TRP A 390 17.69 10.28 12.84
CA TRP A 390 17.59 9.54 11.60
C TRP A 390 18.89 8.81 11.28
N ASN A 391 20.01 9.54 11.28
CA ASN A 391 21.30 8.99 10.91
C ASN A 391 21.78 7.93 11.90
N ASP A 392 21.53 8.12 13.19
CA ASP A 392 21.87 7.14 14.24
C ASP A 392 21.05 5.85 14.08
N LYS A 393 19.74 5.96 13.78
CA LYS A 393 18.89 4.79 13.53
C LYS A 393 19.24 4.05 12.24
N TYR A 394 19.62 4.76 11.18
CA TYR A 394 20.12 4.13 9.96
C TYR A 394 21.40 3.35 10.23
N GLU A 395 22.34 3.93 10.99
CA GLU A 395 23.59 3.26 11.35
C GLU A 395 23.33 2.05 12.26
N GLU A 396 22.39 2.16 13.21
CA GLU A 396 22.05 1.08 14.13
C GLU A 396 21.31 -0.09 13.45
N TYR A 397 20.34 0.19 12.59
CA TYR A 397 19.48 -0.86 12.03
C TYR A 397 19.96 -1.36 10.66
N LEU A 398 20.52 -0.49 9.82
CA LEU A 398 20.92 -0.85 8.45
C LEU A 398 22.44 -0.90 8.28
N GLY A 399 23.23 -0.53 9.29
CA GLY A 399 24.70 -0.52 9.19
C GLY A 399 25.28 0.59 8.29
N VAL A 400 24.42 1.45 7.74
CA VAL A 400 24.77 2.54 6.82
C VAL A 400 24.38 3.89 7.40
N ARG A 401 25.12 4.94 7.06
CA ARG A 401 24.84 6.29 7.55
C ARG A 401 24.76 7.27 6.37
N PRO A 402 23.64 8.01 6.19
CA PRO A 402 23.58 9.06 5.18
C PRO A 402 24.69 10.10 5.38
N GLU A 403 25.35 10.50 4.29
CA GLU A 403 26.33 11.60 4.32
C GLU A 403 25.65 12.98 4.27
N THR A 404 24.41 13.03 3.78
CA THR A 404 23.61 14.23 3.52
C THR A 404 22.19 14.03 4.07
N ASP A 405 21.53 15.12 4.48
CA ASP A 405 20.11 15.12 4.82
C ASP A 405 19.25 14.77 3.59
N ALA A 406 19.73 15.12 2.39
CA ALA A 406 19.08 14.80 1.11
C ALA A 406 18.89 13.29 0.89
N GLU A 407 19.88 12.47 1.28
CA GLU A 407 19.83 11.01 1.28
C GLU A 407 19.31 10.46 2.62
N GLY A 408 19.33 11.28 3.67
CA GLY A 408 18.77 10.99 4.99
C GLY A 408 17.31 11.41 5.13
N CYS A 409 17.01 12.20 6.16
CA CYS A 409 15.64 12.53 6.57
C CYS A 409 14.81 13.33 5.55
N LEU A 410 15.42 13.91 4.51
CA LEU A 410 14.71 14.58 3.41
C LEU A 410 14.38 13.64 2.25
N GLN A 411 14.78 12.36 2.29
CA GLN A 411 14.64 11.46 1.13
C GLN A 411 13.18 11.30 0.69
N ASP A 412 12.25 11.30 1.65
CA ASP A 412 10.82 11.06 1.42
C ASP A 412 9.96 12.32 1.47
N ILE A 413 8.94 12.34 0.61
CA ILE A 413 8.01 13.47 0.46
C ILE A 413 6.92 13.52 1.54
N HIS A 414 6.65 12.40 2.22
CA HIS A 414 5.45 12.16 3.03
C HIS A 414 5.20 13.22 4.10
N TRP A 415 6.24 13.60 4.85
CA TRP A 415 6.11 14.65 5.88
C TRP A 415 5.81 16.03 5.29
N SER A 416 6.24 16.32 4.06
CA SER A 416 5.86 17.57 3.38
C SER A 416 4.38 17.61 3.00
N HIS A 417 3.73 16.45 2.89
CA HIS A 417 2.27 16.33 2.70
C HIS A 417 1.50 16.23 4.03
N GLY A 418 2.20 16.23 5.17
CA GLY A 418 1.59 16.02 6.49
C GLY A 418 1.03 14.61 6.68
N SER A 419 1.54 13.62 5.95
CA SER A 419 1.19 12.22 6.12
C SER A 419 2.03 11.64 7.25
N PHE A 420 1.44 11.49 8.43
CA PHE A 420 2.03 10.86 9.62
C PHE A 420 1.16 9.67 10.02
N GLY A 421 1.76 8.54 10.42
CA GLY A 421 1.06 7.28 10.61
C GLY A 421 0.84 6.50 9.31
N TYR A 422 1.40 6.95 8.19
CA TYR A 422 1.22 6.33 6.88
C TYR A 422 2.21 5.19 6.63
N PHE A 423 3.50 5.38 6.94
CA PHE A 423 4.53 4.39 6.60
C PHE A 423 4.30 2.97 7.18
N PRO A 424 3.76 2.78 8.40
CA PRO A 424 3.54 1.44 8.94
C PRO A 424 2.75 0.53 8.00
N THR A 425 1.81 1.08 7.22
CA THR A 425 0.92 0.29 6.36
C THR A 425 1.68 -0.51 5.31
N TYR A 426 2.86 -0.04 4.90
CA TYR A 426 3.70 -0.77 3.95
C TYR A 426 4.23 -2.09 4.52
N SER A 427 4.76 -2.06 5.75
CA SER A 427 5.29 -3.29 6.39
C SER A 427 4.18 -4.23 6.83
N LEU A 428 3.06 -3.69 7.33
CA LEU A 428 1.88 -4.48 7.65
C LEU A 428 1.34 -5.19 6.40
N GLY A 429 1.43 -4.56 5.23
CA GLY A 429 1.12 -5.16 3.94
C GLY A 429 1.95 -6.40 3.63
N SER A 430 3.29 -6.31 3.66
CA SER A 430 4.15 -7.48 3.42
C SER A 430 3.95 -8.60 4.45
N VAL A 431 3.77 -8.24 5.72
CA VAL A 431 3.49 -9.22 6.77
C VAL A 431 2.19 -9.98 6.49
N LEU A 432 1.14 -9.24 6.16
CA LEU A 432 -0.14 -9.85 5.79
C LEU A 432 -0.03 -10.64 4.48
N ALA A 433 0.81 -10.24 3.52
CA ALA A 433 1.03 -10.99 2.28
C ALA A 433 1.54 -12.41 2.57
N ALA A 434 2.54 -12.53 3.44
CA ALA A 434 3.08 -13.82 3.85
C ALA A 434 2.06 -14.68 4.61
N GLN A 435 1.29 -14.07 5.53
CA GLN A 435 0.24 -14.76 6.26
C GLN A 435 -0.89 -15.27 5.34
N LEU A 436 -1.29 -14.46 4.34
CA LEU A 436 -2.28 -14.88 3.34
C LEU A 436 -1.73 -15.96 2.42
N TYR A 437 -0.47 -15.87 2.01
CA TYR A 437 0.16 -16.87 1.16
C TYR A 437 0.25 -18.23 1.88
N ALA A 438 0.67 -18.24 3.15
CA ALA A 438 0.73 -19.44 3.98
C ALA A 438 -0.66 -20.09 4.18
N ALA A 439 -1.70 -19.27 4.41
CA ALA A 439 -3.07 -19.75 4.52
C ALA A 439 -3.59 -20.34 3.20
N ALA A 440 -3.31 -19.68 2.07
CA ALA A 440 -3.67 -20.18 0.75
C ALA A 440 -2.96 -21.51 0.42
N GLU A 441 -1.67 -21.62 0.73
CA GLU A 441 -0.90 -22.85 0.53
C GLU A 441 -1.45 -24.01 1.38
N ALA A 442 -1.84 -23.73 2.63
CA ALA A 442 -2.46 -24.73 3.50
C ALA A 442 -3.78 -25.28 2.95
N ASP A 443 -4.57 -24.44 2.27
CA ASP A 443 -5.86 -24.81 1.69
C ASP A 443 -5.75 -25.46 0.29
N LEU A 444 -4.86 -24.95 -0.56
CA LEU A 444 -4.74 -25.33 -1.98
C LEU A 444 -3.70 -26.42 -2.20
N GLY A 445 -2.66 -26.49 -1.38
CA GLY A 445 -1.53 -27.41 -1.54
C GLY A 445 -0.30 -26.72 -2.14
N ASP A 446 0.45 -27.45 -2.97
CA ASP A 446 1.76 -27.05 -3.50
C ASP A 446 1.64 -25.92 -4.55
N LEU A 447 1.66 -24.67 -4.08
CA LEU A 447 1.59 -23.48 -4.93
C LEU A 447 2.80 -23.33 -5.84
N ASP A 448 3.98 -23.78 -5.41
CA ASP A 448 5.20 -23.76 -6.23
C ASP A 448 5.05 -24.57 -7.52
N SER A 449 4.38 -25.72 -7.45
CA SER A 449 4.04 -26.52 -8.62
C SER A 449 3.11 -25.75 -9.56
N ASP A 450 2.07 -25.10 -9.03
CA ASP A 450 1.10 -24.36 -9.82
C ASP A 450 1.73 -23.13 -10.50
N ILE A 451 2.60 -22.39 -9.81
CA ILE A 451 3.35 -21.25 -10.36
C ILE A 451 4.23 -21.71 -11.52
N ARG A 452 4.97 -22.83 -11.35
CA ARG A 452 5.85 -23.40 -12.38
C ARG A 452 5.08 -23.81 -13.65
N GLU A 453 3.84 -24.22 -13.50
CA GLU A 453 2.95 -24.58 -14.61
C GLU A 453 2.18 -23.37 -15.19
N GLY A 454 2.24 -22.20 -14.52
CA GLY A 454 1.49 -20.99 -14.89
C GLY A 454 0.01 -21.05 -14.51
N ASN A 455 -0.38 -21.91 -13.56
CA ASN A 455 -1.76 -22.11 -13.12
C ASN A 455 -2.09 -21.23 -11.91
N LEU A 456 -2.25 -19.92 -12.12
CA LEU A 456 -2.49 -18.95 -11.03
C LEU A 456 -3.98 -18.74 -10.69
N ASP A 457 -4.88 -19.42 -11.41
CA ASP A 457 -6.33 -19.25 -11.28
C ASP A 457 -6.86 -19.68 -9.90
N ASP A 458 -6.31 -20.77 -9.32
CA ASP A 458 -6.78 -21.29 -8.03
C ASP A 458 -6.37 -20.36 -6.87
N LEU A 459 -5.13 -19.85 -6.88
CA LEU A 459 -4.69 -18.82 -5.94
C LEU A 459 -5.53 -17.54 -6.08
N ASN A 460 -5.75 -17.06 -7.30
CA ASN A 460 -6.58 -15.87 -7.52
C ASN A 460 -8.04 -16.12 -7.08
N GLY A 461 -8.57 -17.31 -7.31
CA GLY A 461 -9.88 -17.75 -6.82
C GLY A 461 -9.97 -17.71 -5.30
N TRP A 462 -8.96 -18.21 -4.60
CA TRP A 462 -8.88 -18.19 -3.13
C TRP A 462 -8.82 -16.75 -2.61
N LEU A 463 -7.97 -15.89 -3.18
CA LEU A 463 -7.87 -14.48 -2.79
C LEU A 463 -9.20 -13.74 -3.01
N ARG A 464 -9.90 -14.03 -4.11
CA ARG A 464 -11.24 -13.49 -4.36
C ARG A 464 -12.25 -13.93 -3.32
N GLU A 465 -12.23 -15.20 -2.95
CA GLU A 465 -13.15 -15.78 -1.98
C GLU A 465 -12.87 -15.29 -0.55
N GLN A 466 -11.62 -15.26 -0.12
CA GLN A 466 -11.28 -14.95 1.27
C GLN A 466 -11.09 -13.46 1.53
N ILE A 467 -10.72 -12.68 0.52
CA ILE A 467 -10.35 -11.26 0.68
C ILE A 467 -11.19 -10.36 -0.23
N HIS A 468 -11.13 -10.55 -1.55
CA HIS A 468 -11.57 -9.49 -2.48
C HIS A 468 -13.08 -9.25 -2.43
N GLN A 469 -13.89 -10.31 -2.45
CA GLN A 469 -15.34 -10.19 -2.54
C GLN A 469 -15.99 -9.48 -1.33
N HIS A 470 -15.25 -9.33 -0.23
CA HIS A 470 -15.78 -8.76 1.01
C HIS A 470 -15.71 -7.24 1.05
N GLY A 471 -14.87 -6.60 0.23
CA GLY A 471 -14.63 -5.14 0.26
C GLY A 471 -14.58 -4.60 1.68
N LYS A 472 -15.45 -3.63 2.01
CA LYS A 472 -15.58 -3.10 3.37
C LYS A 472 -16.57 -3.78 4.35
N GLN A 473 -16.98 -5.03 4.12
CA GLN A 473 -17.84 -5.80 5.06
C GLN A 473 -17.23 -5.99 6.48
N TYR A 474 -16.12 -6.72 6.63
CA TYR A 474 -15.46 -7.05 7.92
C TYR A 474 -14.31 -6.13 8.32
N THR A 475 -14.21 -5.61 9.54
CA THR A 475 -13.02 -4.86 9.99
C THR A 475 -11.70 -5.60 9.66
N THR A 476 -10.59 -4.89 9.48
CA THR A 476 -9.32 -5.48 8.99
C THR A 476 -8.91 -6.74 9.75
N GLN A 477 -8.87 -6.69 11.08
CA GLN A 477 -8.58 -7.89 11.90
C GLN A 477 -9.60 -9.02 11.69
N ALA A 478 -10.90 -8.72 11.61
CA ALA A 478 -11.91 -9.74 11.38
C ALA A 478 -11.83 -10.37 9.97
N LEU A 479 -11.38 -9.62 8.97
CA LEU A 479 -11.10 -10.14 7.63
C LEU A 479 -9.91 -11.09 7.66
N ILE A 480 -8.83 -10.70 8.33
CA ILE A 480 -7.60 -11.50 8.47
C ILE A 480 -7.89 -12.80 9.21
N GLU A 481 -8.54 -12.74 10.38
CA GLU A 481 -8.92 -13.92 11.17
C GLU A 481 -9.83 -14.86 10.38
N ARG A 482 -10.75 -14.31 9.58
CA ARG A 482 -11.63 -15.12 8.74
C ARG A 482 -10.86 -15.88 7.66
N ALA A 483 -9.91 -15.22 7.01
CA ALA A 483 -9.15 -15.77 5.90
C ALA A 483 -8.05 -16.73 6.35
N THR A 484 -7.45 -16.47 7.51
CA THR A 484 -6.20 -17.14 7.94
C THR A 484 -6.36 -17.96 9.21
N GLY A 485 -7.41 -17.70 10.00
CA GLY A 485 -7.69 -18.37 11.27
C GLY A 485 -7.04 -17.73 12.50
N GLU A 486 -6.27 -16.65 12.34
CA GLU A 486 -5.58 -15.93 13.41
C GLU A 486 -5.49 -14.41 13.17
N GLU A 487 -5.11 -13.66 14.21
CA GLU A 487 -4.87 -12.21 14.12
C GLU A 487 -3.62 -11.91 13.27
N LEU A 488 -3.41 -10.64 12.89
CA LEU A 488 -2.19 -10.23 12.18
C LEU A 488 -0.93 -10.60 12.99
N THR A 489 -0.01 -11.33 12.38
CA THR A 489 1.27 -11.71 13.02
C THR A 489 2.45 -11.65 12.06
N ALA A 490 3.62 -11.27 12.57
CA ALA A 490 4.88 -11.26 11.84
C ALA A 490 5.45 -12.68 11.57
N ASP A 491 4.93 -13.72 12.23
CA ASP A 491 5.51 -15.07 12.22
C ASP A 491 5.71 -15.63 10.81
N HIS A 492 4.68 -15.56 9.97
CA HIS A 492 4.73 -16.11 8.61
C HIS A 492 5.73 -15.39 7.72
N PHE A 493 5.84 -14.07 7.88
CA PHE A 493 6.81 -13.28 7.12
C PHE A 493 8.24 -13.62 7.54
N LEU A 494 8.50 -13.68 8.85
CA LEU A 494 9.81 -14.02 9.39
C LEU A 494 10.24 -15.43 8.97
N GLU A 495 9.36 -16.44 9.09
CA GLU A 495 9.64 -17.80 8.63
C GLU A 495 9.94 -17.85 7.11
N TYR A 496 9.16 -17.11 6.32
CA TYR A 496 9.35 -16.99 4.87
C TYR A 496 10.72 -16.42 4.52
N VAL A 497 11.08 -15.27 5.10
CA VAL A 497 12.35 -14.61 4.77
C VAL A 497 13.56 -15.36 5.33
N GLU A 498 13.47 -15.93 6.53
CA GLU A 498 14.53 -16.76 7.11
C GLU A 498 14.81 -17.98 6.23
N THR A 499 13.76 -18.66 5.76
CA THR A 499 13.91 -19.82 4.86
C THR A 499 14.52 -19.39 3.53
N LYS A 500 13.91 -18.39 2.88
CA LYS A 500 14.30 -17.94 1.54
C LYS A 500 15.73 -17.41 1.50
N TYR A 501 16.07 -16.51 2.42
CA TYR A 501 17.36 -15.86 2.46
C TYR A 501 18.43 -16.71 3.12
N GLY A 502 18.05 -17.59 4.05
CA GLY A 502 18.95 -18.62 4.57
C GLY A 502 19.44 -19.57 3.49
N GLU A 503 18.55 -19.98 2.57
CA GLU A 503 18.93 -20.78 1.39
C GLU A 503 19.74 -19.99 0.36
N LEU A 504 19.37 -18.75 0.04
CA LEU A 504 20.07 -17.92 -0.94
C LEU A 504 21.51 -17.57 -0.51
N TYR A 505 21.70 -17.27 0.78
CA TYR A 505 22.97 -16.79 1.32
C TYR A 505 23.72 -17.88 2.11
N ASP A 506 23.37 -19.15 1.95
CA ASP A 506 24.03 -20.29 2.61
C ASP A 506 24.20 -20.13 4.14
N LEU A 507 23.19 -19.56 4.82
CA LEU A 507 23.28 -19.27 6.26
C LEU A 507 23.06 -20.56 7.09
N GLU A 508 23.80 -20.70 8.20
CA GLU A 508 23.59 -21.82 9.13
C GLU A 508 22.28 -21.63 9.92
N ALA A 509 21.39 -22.64 9.85
CA ALA A 509 20.11 -22.68 10.56
C ALA A 509 20.23 -22.88 12.09
#